data_AF-A0A0K3A9A9-F1
#
_entry.id   AF-A0A0K3A9A9-F1
#
_cell.length_a   1.000
_cell.length_b   1.000
_cell.length_c   1.000
_cell.angle_alpha   90.00
_cell.angle_beta   90.00
_cell.angle_gamma   90.00
#
_symmetry.space_group_name_H-M   'P 1'
#
loop_
_entity.id
_entity.type
_entity.pdbx_description
1 polymer ?
#
loop_
_entity_poly.entity_id
_entity_poly.type
_entity_poly.pdbx_seq_one_letter_code
_entity_poly.pdbx_strand_id
1 'polypeptide(L)'
;MINALAGEALGLDHGPSGRVVAGVVAGNGQIRNGSGFSVARTGTGHYLLSFQPAFETLGGAAITQIYSGDGDTRDNAVILRIDARQVLIKTGDGNGAQSDRDFSFVALGQGAKPA
;
A
#
# COMPACT_ATOMS: atom_id res chain seq x y z
N MET A 1 -21.50 -22.90 16.66
CA MET A 1 -20.31 -22.04 16.84
C MET A 1 -19.47 -22.18 15.58
N ILE A 2 -19.31 -21.11 14.80
CA ILE A 2 -18.50 -21.13 13.57
C ILE A 2 -17.11 -20.63 13.93
N ASN A 3 -16.11 -21.45 13.63
CA ASN A 3 -14.71 -21.31 14.01
C ASN A 3 -14.07 -20.02 13.49
N ALA A 4 -13.48 -19.26 14.42
CA ALA A 4 -12.51 -18.22 14.16
C ALA A 4 -11.17 -18.87 13.75
N LEU A 5 -11.00 -19.22 12.47
CA LEU A 5 -9.76 -19.84 11.98
C LEU A 5 -9.10 -19.11 10.79
N ALA A 6 -9.57 -17.92 10.42
CA ALA A 6 -8.89 -17.13 9.39
C ALA A 6 -7.73 -16.27 9.93
N GLY A 7 -7.70 -15.99 11.24
CA GLY A 7 -6.70 -15.09 11.85
C GLY A 7 -5.37 -15.75 12.25
N GLU A 8 -5.38 -17.04 12.59
CA GLU A 8 -4.20 -17.73 13.13
C GLU A 8 -3.22 -18.22 12.06
N ALA A 9 -3.67 -18.38 10.80
CA ALA A 9 -2.84 -18.96 9.73
C ALA A 9 -1.64 -18.08 9.30
N LEU A 10 -1.53 -16.84 9.79
CA LEU A 10 -0.44 -15.91 9.47
C LEU A 10 0.51 -15.62 10.64
N GLY A 11 0.37 -16.28 11.80
CA GLY A 11 1.35 -16.17 12.90
C GLY A 11 1.54 -14.75 13.46
N LEU A 12 0.46 -13.99 13.61
CA LEU A 12 0.47 -12.58 14.05
C LEU A 12 0.24 -12.39 15.55
N ASP A 13 0.35 -13.44 16.36
CA ASP A 13 -0.24 -13.48 17.71
C ASP A 13 0.63 -12.87 18.83
N HIS A 14 1.95 -13.01 18.88
CA HIS A 14 2.65 -12.72 20.14
C HIS A 14 3.47 -11.41 20.11
N GLY A 15 2.76 -10.28 19.98
CA GLY A 15 3.23 -8.89 19.92
C GLY A 15 2.12 -7.97 19.36
N PRO A 16 2.16 -6.62 19.52
CA PRO A 16 1.01 -5.74 19.33
C PRO A 16 0.21 -5.99 18.03
N SER A 17 -0.86 -6.80 18.15
CA SER A 17 -1.81 -7.25 17.11
C SER A 17 -1.33 -7.01 15.68
N GLY A 18 -0.78 -8.03 15.01
CA GLY A 18 -0.32 -7.86 13.63
C GLY A 18 -1.38 -7.18 12.75
N ARG A 19 -0.93 -6.14 12.05
CA ARG A 19 -1.77 -5.21 11.30
C ARG A 19 -1.40 -5.25 9.82
N VAL A 20 -2.43 -5.25 8.99
CA VAL A 20 -2.32 -5.15 7.53
C VAL A 20 -3.11 -3.92 7.08
N VAL A 21 -2.50 -3.10 6.24
CA VAL A 21 -3.15 -1.99 5.52
C VAL A 21 -2.96 -2.23 4.04
N ALA A 22 -4.06 -2.32 3.29
CA ALA A 22 -4.03 -2.58 1.86
C ALA A 22 -5.05 -1.68 1.16
N GLY A 23 -4.81 -1.38 -0.11
CA GLY A 23 -5.71 -0.55 -0.88
C GLY A 23 -5.39 -0.46 -2.36
N VAL A 24 -6.32 0.16 -3.08
CA VAL A 24 -6.23 0.48 -4.50
C VAL A 24 -6.36 1.99 -4.66
N VAL A 25 -5.39 2.59 -5.33
CA VAL A 25 -5.30 4.03 -5.53
C VAL A 25 -5.32 4.31 -7.03
N ALA A 26 -6.16 5.25 -7.44
CA ALA A 26 -6.23 5.72 -8.81
C ALA A 26 -5.06 6.65 -9.15
N GLY A 27 -4.69 6.77 -10.43
CA GLY A 27 -3.63 7.68 -10.89
C GLY A 27 -3.85 9.16 -10.54
N ASN A 28 -5.09 9.57 -10.27
CA ASN A 28 -5.37 10.92 -9.76
C ASN A 28 -5.22 11.06 -8.22
N GLY A 29 -4.80 10.01 -7.52
CA GLY A 29 -4.63 9.96 -6.07
C GLY A 29 -5.89 9.57 -5.28
N GLN A 30 -7.03 9.31 -5.94
CA GLN A 30 -8.25 8.90 -5.26
C GLN A 30 -8.15 7.45 -4.76
N ILE A 31 -8.60 7.21 -3.53
CA ILE A 31 -8.70 5.86 -2.96
C ILE A 31 -9.94 5.19 -3.56
N ARG A 32 -9.75 4.09 -4.28
CA ARG A 32 -10.85 3.27 -4.83
C ARG A 32 -11.29 2.18 -3.87
N ASN A 33 -10.36 1.63 -3.11
CA ASN A 33 -10.62 0.58 -2.11
C ASN A 33 -9.55 0.63 -1.01
N GLY A 34 -9.92 0.16 0.19
CA GLY A 34 -9.09 0.14 1.38
C GLY A 34 -9.42 1.28 2.35
N SER A 35 -8.90 1.15 3.57
CA SER A 35 -9.02 2.13 4.65
C SER A 35 -7.79 2.05 5.57
N GLY A 36 -7.68 2.97 6.53
CA GLY A 36 -6.54 3.03 7.44
C GLY A 36 -5.30 3.70 6.85
N PHE A 37 -5.49 4.49 5.79
CA PHE A 37 -4.47 5.34 5.17
C PHE A 37 -5.11 6.53 4.46
N SER A 38 -4.30 7.55 4.16
CA SER A 38 -4.61 8.63 3.24
C SER A 38 -3.59 8.70 2.11
N VAL A 39 -3.94 9.39 1.02
CA VAL A 39 -3.07 9.57 -0.15
C VAL A 39 -3.01 11.04 -0.51
N ALA A 40 -1.80 11.55 -0.77
CA ALA A 40 -1.55 12.83 -1.42
C ALA A 40 -0.79 12.61 -2.72
N ARG A 41 -1.33 13.08 -3.85
CA ARG A 41 -0.58 13.15 -5.11
C ARG A 41 0.34 14.38 -5.07
N THR A 42 1.64 14.15 -4.94
CA THR A 42 2.63 15.22 -4.77
C THR A 42 3.22 15.72 -6.09
N GLY A 43 2.96 15.01 -7.19
CA GLY A 43 3.38 15.35 -8.55
C GLY A 43 2.97 14.24 -9.51
N THR A 44 3.24 14.43 -10.81
CA THR A 44 2.97 13.39 -11.81
C THR A 44 3.70 12.09 -11.45
N GLY A 45 2.91 11.02 -11.31
CA GLY A 45 3.37 9.69 -10.93
C GLY A 45 3.98 9.62 -9.52
N HIS A 46 3.75 10.60 -8.63
CA HIS A 46 4.28 10.60 -7.27
C HIS A 46 3.17 10.71 -6.23
N TYR A 47 3.17 9.78 -5.29
CA TYR A 47 2.14 9.67 -4.26
C TYR A 47 2.78 9.46 -2.89
N LEU A 48 2.32 10.22 -1.90
CA LEU A 48 2.61 10.00 -0.51
C LEU A 48 1.41 9.32 0.14
N LEU A 49 1.60 8.07 0.56
CA LEU A 49 0.62 7.32 1.33
C LEU A 49 0.95 7.42 2.81
N SER A 50 0.00 7.84 3.64
CA SER A 50 0.18 7.98 5.09
C SER A 50 -0.72 7.01 5.84
N PHE A 51 -0.16 6.16 6.69
CA PHE A 51 -0.91 5.19 7.49
C PHE A 51 -1.65 5.88 8.65
N GLN A 52 -2.89 5.47 8.89
CA GLN A 52 -3.78 6.05 9.89
C GLN A 52 -4.47 4.95 10.72
N PRO A 53 -4.08 4.74 12.00
CA PRO A 53 -2.90 5.32 12.66
C PRO A 53 -1.60 4.84 11.98
N ALA A 54 -0.45 5.40 12.36
CA ALA A 54 0.85 4.86 11.94
C ALA A 54 1.04 3.43 12.46
N PHE A 55 1.89 2.64 11.82
CA PHE A 55 2.39 1.40 12.42
C PHE A 55 3.30 1.76 13.60
N GLU A 56 3.33 0.90 14.62
CA GLU A 56 4.35 0.99 15.68
C GLU A 56 5.68 0.45 15.18
N THR A 57 5.62 -0.68 14.46
CA THR A 57 6.75 -1.26 13.74
C THR A 57 6.26 -1.75 12.39
N LEU A 58 6.89 -1.30 11.32
CA LEU A 58 6.58 -1.76 9.98
C LEU A 58 7.44 -2.99 9.65
N GLY A 59 6.80 -4.07 9.21
CA GLY A 59 7.48 -5.26 8.70
C GLY A 59 7.88 -5.13 7.23
N GLY A 60 7.05 -4.47 6.42
CA GLY A 60 7.36 -4.16 5.02
C GLY A 60 6.12 -3.75 4.23
N ALA A 61 6.32 -3.47 2.94
CA ALA A 61 5.23 -3.24 2.00
C ALA A 61 5.59 -3.74 0.59
N ALA A 62 4.56 -4.11 -0.15
CA ALA A 62 4.62 -4.40 -1.57
C ALA A 62 3.63 -3.49 -2.30
N ILE A 63 4.00 -3.11 -3.52
CA ILE A 63 3.19 -2.27 -4.40
C ILE A 63 3.37 -2.74 -5.83
N THR A 64 2.30 -2.67 -6.61
CA THR A 64 2.35 -2.89 -8.04
C THR A 64 1.41 -1.94 -8.75
N GLN A 65 1.81 -1.49 -9.93
CA GLN A 65 0.91 -0.82 -10.84
C GLN A 65 -0.22 -1.76 -11.27
N ILE A 66 -1.40 -1.20 -11.51
CA ILE A 66 -2.52 -1.84 -12.17
C ILE A 66 -2.55 -1.34 -13.62
N TYR A 67 -2.49 -2.27 -14.56
CA TYR A 67 -2.57 -1.99 -15.99
C TYR A 67 -3.71 -2.82 -16.61
N SER A 68 -4.46 -2.24 -17.54
CA SER A 68 -5.69 -2.86 -18.09
C SER A 68 -5.45 -3.83 -19.24
N GLY A 69 -4.20 -4.10 -19.61
CA GLY A 69 -3.82 -4.97 -20.73
C GLY A 69 -2.54 -5.76 -20.44
N ASP A 70 -1.89 -6.23 -21.50
CA ASP A 70 -0.58 -6.89 -21.43
C ASP A 70 0.51 -5.83 -21.21
N GLY A 71 0.84 -5.57 -19.93
CA GLY A 71 1.69 -4.46 -19.53
C GLY A 71 3.16 -4.63 -19.93
N ASP A 72 3.89 -3.53 -20.04
CA ASP A 72 5.34 -3.58 -20.15
C ASP A 72 5.96 -3.72 -18.75
N THR A 73 7.05 -4.47 -18.57
CA THR A 73 7.72 -4.53 -17.26
C THR A 73 8.23 -3.18 -16.74
N ARG A 74 8.33 -2.17 -17.62
CA ARG A 74 8.62 -0.77 -17.27
C ARG A 74 7.40 -0.02 -16.72
N ASP A 75 6.18 -0.47 -17.03
CA ASP A 75 4.95 -0.04 -16.36
C ASP A 75 4.98 -0.54 -14.91
N ASN A 76 5.41 0.32 -13.99
CA ASN A 76 5.74 -0.12 -12.64
C ASN A 76 5.36 0.90 -11.58
N ALA A 77 5.19 0.43 -10.35
CA ALA A 77 5.11 1.25 -9.14
C ALA A 77 6.28 0.87 -8.23
N VAL A 78 7.08 1.85 -7.83
CA VAL A 78 8.27 1.65 -6.99
C VAL A 78 8.14 2.42 -5.69
N ILE A 79 8.60 1.80 -4.60
CA ILE A 79 8.74 2.44 -3.29
C ILE A 79 10.05 3.25 -3.31
N LEU A 80 9.94 4.58 -3.26
CA LEU A 80 11.09 5.48 -3.17
C LEU A 80 11.59 5.62 -1.72
N ARG A 81 10.66 5.55 -0.75
CA ARG A 81 10.94 5.63 0.68
C ARG A 81 9.82 4.97 1.46
N ILE A 82 10.14 4.34 2.58
CA ILE A 82 9.16 3.75 3.48
C ILE A 82 9.59 3.86 4.93
N ASP A 83 8.65 4.19 5.80
CA ASP A 83 8.77 4.14 7.26
C ASP A 83 7.41 3.76 7.88
N ALA A 84 7.35 3.68 9.21
CA ALA A 84 6.15 3.25 9.92
C ALA A 84 4.92 4.19 9.76
N ARG A 85 5.13 5.43 9.30
CA ARG A 85 4.08 6.44 9.08
C ARG A 85 3.66 6.51 7.63
N GLN A 86 4.57 6.31 6.68
CA GLN A 86 4.29 6.63 5.28
C GLN A 86 5.13 5.86 4.26
N VAL A 87 4.61 5.83 3.02
CA VAL A 87 5.27 5.30 1.83
C VAL A 87 5.28 6.38 0.75
N LEU A 88 6.45 6.69 0.21
CA LEU A 88 6.59 7.52 -0.98
C LEU A 88 6.72 6.60 -2.21
N ILE A 89 5.83 6.80 -3.17
CA ILE A 89 5.64 5.93 -4.33
C ILE A 89 5.94 6.73 -5.60
N LYS A 90 6.56 6.07 -6.57
CA LYS A 90 6.62 6.54 -7.96
C LYS A 90 6.00 5.51 -8.90
N THR A 91 5.10 5.94 -9.78
CA THR A 91 4.57 5.14 -10.88
C THR A 91 5.19 5.55 -12.21
N GLY A 92 5.28 4.59 -13.15
CA GLY A 92 5.93 4.77 -14.44
C GLY A 92 5.11 4.23 -15.62
N ASP A 93 5.43 4.67 -16.83
CA ASP A 93 4.86 4.13 -18.06
C ASP A 93 5.80 3.13 -18.74
N GLY A 94 5.32 2.52 -19.84
CA GLY A 94 6.12 1.66 -20.71
C GLY A 94 7.34 2.31 -21.36
N ASN A 95 7.68 3.59 -21.11
CA ASN A 95 8.98 4.18 -21.46
C ASN A 95 9.93 4.28 -20.26
N GLY A 96 9.48 3.87 -19.06
CA GLY A 96 10.17 4.10 -17.80
C GLY A 96 10.08 5.54 -17.28
N ALA A 97 9.24 6.38 -17.91
CA ALA A 97 9.04 7.76 -17.48
C ALA A 97 7.97 7.83 -16.38
N GLN A 98 8.05 8.83 -15.50
CA GLN A 98 7.03 9.01 -14.47
C GLN A 98 5.67 9.32 -15.11
N SER A 99 4.63 8.61 -14.68
CA SER A 99 3.28 8.78 -15.22
C SER A 99 2.25 8.44 -14.16
N ASP A 100 1.12 9.13 -14.18
CA ASP A 100 0.03 8.85 -13.25
C ASP A 100 -0.62 7.50 -13.60
N ARG A 101 -0.53 6.53 -12.68
CA ARG A 101 -1.04 5.18 -12.89
C ARG A 101 -1.79 4.69 -11.66
N ASP A 102 -2.76 3.84 -11.91
CA ASP A 102 -3.44 3.12 -10.83
C ASP A 102 -2.46 2.13 -10.20
N PHE A 103 -2.53 1.92 -8.89
CA PHE A 103 -1.71 0.94 -8.20
C PHE A 103 -2.46 0.29 -7.05
N SER A 104 -2.02 -0.91 -6.69
CA SER A 104 -2.43 -1.60 -5.46
C SER A 104 -1.24 -1.78 -4.56
N PHE A 105 -1.47 -1.78 -3.25
CA PHE A 105 -0.41 -2.00 -2.26
C PHE A 105 -0.92 -2.83 -1.09
N VAL A 106 0.03 -3.43 -0.38
CA VAL A 106 -0.16 -4.02 0.95
C VAL A 106 1.04 -3.64 1.82
N ALA A 107 0.77 -3.20 3.04
CA ALA A 107 1.74 -2.94 4.09
C ALA A 107 1.38 -3.76 5.31
N LEU A 108 2.39 -4.37 5.94
CA LEU A 108 2.22 -5.23 7.10
C LEU A 108 3.18 -4.82 8.21
N GLY A 109 2.73 -4.96 9.45
CA GLY A 109 3.49 -4.57 10.63
C GLY A 109 2.71 -4.83 11.91
N GLN A 110 3.04 -4.07 12.94
CA GLN A 110 2.42 -4.13 14.26
C GLN A 110 1.81 -2.78 14.62
N GLY A 111 0.78 -2.78 15.47
CA GLY A 111 0.16 -1.57 16.02
C GLY A 111 -1.36 -1.55 15.90
N ALA A 112 -1.97 -0.49 16.44
CA ALA A 112 -3.42 -0.38 16.55
C ALA A 112 -4.13 -0.46 15.19
N LYS A 113 -5.24 -1.21 15.16
CA LYS A 113 -6.19 -1.15 14.05
C LYS A 113 -6.89 0.21 14.05
N PRO A 114 -7.27 0.75 12.88
CA PRO A 114 -8.17 1.91 12.83
C PRO A 114 -9.42 1.61 13.66
N ALA A 115 -9.90 2.62 14.41
CA ALA A 115 -11.13 2.53 15.19
C ALA A 115 -12.37 2.41 14.29
#